data_AF-A0A962VEP5-F1
#
_entry.id   AF-A0A962VEP5-F1
#
_cell.length_a   1.000
_cell.length_b   1.000
_cell.length_c   1.000
_cell.angle_alpha   90.00
_cell.angle_beta   90.00
_cell.angle_gamma   90.00
#
_symmetry.space_group_name_H-M   'P 1'
#
loop_
_entity.id
_entity.type
_entity.pdbx_description
1 polymer ?
#
loop_
_entity_poly.entity_id
_entity_poly.type
_entity_poly.pdbx_seq_one_letter_code
_entity_poly.pdbx_strand_id
1 'polypeptide(L)'
;PPNILKFHPTQASTIYAGGYSGIVISVNQGQSWSAINQGIGRSASNLLVTQTSSLIIPSFRSDDSGRFWYPLRTSEGQGFNWLFPAPSDTDILYGTTLDGNLYRSADSGLTWSKQSVLQANGVKLDQLDISPHDPDLLFVRPKQDILRSTDGGISWQPINIELNLITYHTLAFHPSNPNYMFLSIYLFYGKPVILISEDKGLNWAPWNTPFNDFMQILFDPTDNYHWFVRTVSDGIFETFDNGKNWQLVTINSPFDLSSRDFVITADTKPLLYALVQNNLGGATITTLLRSRDNARNWEEVIRFDDIEHSVYSFQVDPNHPERVYIPTSEGLIIINPDESPEQRGLMNISTRGWIGQDENTLRSGFIIHGDAPRTVLIKGEGTILNAPGHTVKNPELTVRRIDGEPIAHNDNWPDALDSGLISLIARPATDTEAALIATLTPGAYIAELSHVDAQNGEGLIAVTDLRAFYETPEFTVSDGKGLVNLSTRGWVGPNSNPDFNSASEALTAGLIVQGDESVRVLIKAEGPILGRPDALADPLLVLSRLDGQELMRNDNWRTHPSADEVAQLAPPASDQEAAFVIELDPGVYLARLQSADGGSGLGLIAISDVRAFTPQ
;
A
#
# COMPACT_ATOMS: atom_id res chain seq x y z
N PRO A 1 -4.40 17.33 8.59
CA PRO A 1 -3.90 16.82 7.30
C PRO A 1 -2.37 16.66 7.26
N PRO A 2 -1.86 15.46 6.95
CA PRO A 2 -0.58 15.41 6.26
C PRO A 2 -0.70 16.22 4.96
N ASN A 3 0.28 17.05 4.67
CA ASN A 3 0.36 17.82 3.42
C ASN A 3 1.59 17.41 2.60
N ILE A 4 2.38 16.46 3.12
CA ILE A 4 3.58 15.93 2.47
C ILE A 4 3.62 14.42 2.69
N LEU A 5 3.98 13.70 1.64
CA LEU A 5 4.28 12.27 1.65
C LEU A 5 5.65 12.03 1.00
N LYS A 6 6.47 11.17 1.61
CA LYS A 6 7.84 10.83 1.17
C LYS A 6 8.10 9.34 1.31
N PHE A 7 8.73 8.74 0.33
CA PHE A 7 9.14 7.33 0.37
C PHE A 7 10.54 7.20 0.96
N HIS A 8 10.78 6.09 1.67
CA HIS A 8 12.12 5.72 2.07
C HIS A 8 12.96 5.35 0.83
N PRO A 9 14.21 5.82 0.71
CA PRO A 9 15.02 5.65 -0.50
C PRO A 9 15.32 4.18 -0.85
N THR A 10 15.40 3.31 0.17
CA THR A 10 15.77 1.89 -0.01
C THR A 10 14.73 0.89 0.52
N GLN A 11 13.65 1.34 1.15
CA GLN A 11 12.62 0.46 1.74
C GLN A 11 11.28 0.81 1.13
N ALA A 12 10.89 0.10 0.06
CA ALA A 12 9.67 0.42 -0.70
C ALA A 12 8.39 0.36 0.14
N SER A 13 8.39 -0.39 1.25
CA SER A 13 7.25 -0.45 2.17
C SER A 13 7.18 0.73 3.15
N THR A 14 8.24 1.54 3.26
CA THR A 14 8.32 2.61 4.23
C THR A 14 7.95 3.96 3.61
N ILE A 15 6.90 4.58 4.14
CA ILE A 15 6.38 5.88 3.74
C ILE A 15 6.31 6.80 4.96
N TYR A 16 6.73 8.04 4.80
CA TYR A 16 6.57 9.08 5.79
C TYR A 16 5.53 10.08 5.33
N ALA A 17 4.64 10.50 6.24
CA ALA A 17 3.70 11.57 5.99
C ALA A 17 3.84 12.64 7.07
N GLY A 18 3.92 13.90 6.65
CA GLY A 18 4.13 15.06 7.53
C GLY A 18 3.03 16.10 7.37
N GLY A 19 2.66 16.75 8.47
CA GLY A 19 1.83 17.97 8.44
C GLY A 19 1.62 18.65 9.78
N TYR A 20 0.46 19.29 9.95
CA TYR A 20 0.14 20.13 11.13
C TYR A 20 -0.08 19.36 12.44
N SER A 21 -0.12 18.03 12.38
CA SER A 21 -0.20 17.15 13.55
C SER A 21 1.11 16.42 13.83
N GLY A 22 2.18 16.77 13.09
CA GLY A 22 3.49 16.17 13.16
C GLY A 22 3.75 15.20 12.02
N ILE A 23 4.57 14.19 12.27
CA ILE A 23 5.03 13.19 11.31
C ILE A 23 4.56 11.81 11.76
N VAL A 24 4.09 11.05 10.78
CA VAL A 24 3.77 9.64 10.92
C VAL A 24 4.61 8.84 9.94
N ILE A 25 4.92 7.61 10.32
CA ILE A 25 5.59 6.61 9.49
C ILE A 25 4.63 5.44 9.26
N SER A 26 4.61 4.96 8.03
CA SER A 26 4.09 3.65 7.66
C SER A 26 5.25 2.79 7.21
N VAL A 27 5.25 1.52 7.62
CA VAL A 27 6.25 0.51 7.19
C VAL A 27 5.63 -0.57 6.29
N ASN A 28 4.38 -0.33 5.88
CA ASN A 28 3.52 -1.23 5.11
C ASN A 28 2.75 -0.48 4.01
N GLN A 29 3.44 0.38 3.26
CA GLN A 29 2.91 1.07 2.07
C GLN A 29 1.67 1.94 2.35
N GLY A 30 1.61 2.57 3.52
CA GLY A 30 0.54 3.48 3.92
C GLY A 30 -0.69 2.80 4.54
N GLN A 31 -0.65 1.47 4.74
CA GLN A 31 -1.74 0.69 5.34
C GLN A 31 -1.97 1.01 6.82
N SER A 32 -0.91 1.21 7.59
CA SER A 32 -1.00 1.71 8.97
C SER A 32 0.09 2.73 9.27
N TRP A 33 -0.19 3.59 10.24
CA TRP A 33 0.62 4.75 10.56
C TRP A 33 0.94 4.81 12.05
N SER A 34 2.20 5.09 12.37
CA SER A 34 2.68 5.33 13.74
C SER A 34 3.25 6.73 13.84
N ALA A 35 2.92 7.46 14.91
CA ALA A 35 3.47 8.80 15.12
C ALA A 35 4.96 8.74 15.54
N ILE A 36 5.78 9.55 14.90
CA ILE A 36 7.23 9.69 15.18
C ILE A 36 7.57 11.10 15.66
N ASN A 37 6.71 11.64 16.53
CA ASN A 37 6.74 13.02 17.01
C ASN A 37 7.58 13.25 18.28
N GLN A 38 8.25 12.22 18.79
CA GLN A 38 8.90 12.31 20.09
C GLN A 38 10.06 13.31 20.05
N GLY A 39 9.93 14.43 20.77
CA GLY A 39 10.96 15.48 20.82
C GLY A 39 10.80 16.59 19.77
N ILE A 40 9.83 16.47 18.86
CA ILE A 40 9.46 17.52 17.90
C ILE A 40 8.07 18.08 18.19
N GLY A 41 7.85 19.35 17.88
CA GLY A 41 6.53 19.98 18.02
C GLY A 41 5.52 19.42 17.02
N ARG A 42 4.28 19.92 17.07
CA ARG A 42 3.18 19.41 16.21
C ARG A 42 3.24 19.83 14.74
N SER A 43 4.23 20.60 14.28
CA SER A 43 4.26 21.10 12.90
C SER A 43 5.46 20.58 12.13
N ALA A 44 5.20 19.77 11.10
CA ALA A 44 6.18 19.30 10.12
C ALA A 44 5.70 19.67 8.71
N SER A 45 5.60 20.97 8.44
CA SER A 45 5.13 21.49 7.15
C SER A 45 6.09 21.24 5.99
N ASN A 46 7.31 20.77 6.26
CA ASN A 46 8.34 20.37 5.29
C ASN A 46 9.05 19.13 5.84
N LEU A 47 8.98 18.01 5.11
CA LEU A 47 9.68 16.77 5.44
C LEU A 47 10.56 16.36 4.27
N LEU A 48 11.83 16.14 4.56
CA LEU A 48 12.84 15.61 3.64
C LEU A 48 13.29 14.24 4.13
N VAL A 49 13.58 13.36 3.17
CA VAL A 49 14.19 12.05 3.38
C VAL A 49 15.44 12.02 2.52
N THR A 50 16.61 11.86 3.15
CA THR A 50 17.89 11.81 2.43
C THR A 50 18.18 10.42 1.87
N GLN A 51 19.15 10.28 0.97
CA GLN A 51 19.57 8.98 0.42
C GLN A 51 20.14 8.06 1.51
N THR A 52 20.82 8.63 2.50
CA THR A 52 21.23 7.94 3.74
C THR A 52 20.09 7.63 4.72
N SER A 53 18.83 7.89 4.32
CA SER A 53 17.62 7.61 5.11
C SER A 53 17.46 8.47 6.38
N SER A 54 18.16 9.62 6.45
CA SER A 54 17.92 10.61 7.49
C SER A 54 16.61 11.35 7.22
N LEU A 55 15.85 11.64 8.28
CA LEU A 55 14.67 12.50 8.21
C LEU A 55 15.02 13.92 8.64
N ILE A 56 14.56 14.90 7.87
CA ILE A 56 14.85 16.30 8.14
C ILE A 56 13.58 17.13 8.04
N ILE A 57 13.35 17.93 9.08
CA ILE A 57 12.31 18.96 9.13
C ILE A 57 12.94 20.30 9.52
N PRO A 58 12.25 21.44 9.29
CA PRO A 58 12.74 22.72 9.77
C PRO A 58 13.01 22.66 11.28
N SER A 59 14.30 22.79 11.66
CA SER A 59 14.85 22.74 13.03
C SER A 59 15.22 21.37 13.60
N PHE A 60 14.92 20.24 12.95
CA PHE A 60 15.27 18.92 13.50
C PHE A 60 15.71 17.92 12.42
N ARG A 61 16.56 16.98 12.84
CA ARG A 61 17.02 15.84 12.07
C ARG A 61 16.88 14.56 12.88
N SER A 62 16.60 13.44 12.22
CA SER A 62 16.67 12.10 12.79
C SER A 62 17.47 11.19 11.88
N ASP A 63 18.27 10.30 12.48
CA ASP A 63 19.09 9.28 11.78
C ASP A 63 18.55 7.85 11.98
N ASP A 64 17.38 7.73 12.61
CA ASP A 64 16.81 6.46 13.06
C ASP A 64 15.31 6.36 12.75
N SER A 65 14.90 6.90 11.60
CA SER A 65 13.51 6.91 11.14
C SER A 65 12.53 7.59 12.10
N GLY A 66 12.97 8.65 12.76
CA GLY A 66 12.14 9.51 13.60
C GLY A 66 11.96 9.03 15.05
N ARG A 67 12.75 8.04 15.50
CA ARG A 67 12.72 7.61 16.91
C ARG A 67 13.36 8.66 17.82
N PHE A 68 14.48 9.23 17.38
CA PHE A 68 15.13 10.35 18.06
C PHE A 68 15.39 11.51 17.10
N TRP A 69 15.13 12.72 17.60
CA TRP A 69 15.32 13.95 16.85
C TRP A 69 16.36 14.85 17.52
N TYR A 70 17.30 15.34 16.73
CA TYR A 70 18.36 16.24 17.10
C TYR A 70 18.10 17.64 16.52
N PRO A 71 18.39 18.73 17.25
CA PRO A 71 18.26 20.07 16.71
C PRO A 71 19.14 20.27 15.48
N LEU A 72 18.53 20.71 14.38
CA LEU A 72 19.23 21.09 13.15
C LEU A 72 19.56 22.59 13.20
N ARG A 73 20.84 22.92 13.39
CA ARG A 73 21.32 24.29 13.57
C ARG A 73 22.67 24.48 12.89
N THR A 74 22.99 25.72 12.58
CA THR A 74 24.34 26.13 12.18
C THR A 74 25.34 25.92 13.32
N SER A 75 26.63 25.97 13.01
CA SER A 75 27.71 25.99 14.03
C SER A 75 27.59 27.16 15.02
N GLU A 76 26.90 28.23 14.64
CA GLU A 76 26.63 29.41 15.47
C GLU A 76 25.31 29.27 16.29
N GLY A 77 24.62 28.13 16.20
CA GLY A 77 23.39 27.85 16.94
C GLY A 77 22.10 28.43 16.33
N GLN A 78 22.20 29.11 15.19
CA GLN A 78 21.04 29.63 14.46
C GLN A 78 20.26 28.49 13.77
N GLY A 79 18.93 28.57 13.77
CA GLY A 79 18.07 27.67 13.00
C GLY A 79 17.90 28.13 11.55
N PHE A 80 17.50 27.20 10.68
CA PHE A 80 17.25 27.45 9.26
C PHE A 80 15.79 27.85 9.02
N ASN A 81 15.57 28.83 8.13
CA ASN A 81 14.25 29.27 7.70
C ASN A 81 13.74 28.46 6.50
N TRP A 82 14.64 28.17 5.55
CA TRP A 82 14.37 27.27 4.42
C TRP A 82 15.51 26.27 4.28
N LEU A 83 15.17 25.07 3.83
CA LEU A 83 16.08 23.97 3.53
C LEU A 83 15.80 23.49 2.12
N PHE A 84 16.86 23.31 1.33
CA PHE A 84 16.82 22.92 -0.08
C PHE A 84 17.76 21.72 -0.26
N PRO A 85 17.24 20.49 -0.41
CA PRO A 85 18.08 19.34 -0.72
C PRO A 85 18.56 19.42 -2.17
N ALA A 86 19.81 19.03 -2.43
CA ALA A 86 20.29 18.92 -3.80
C ALA A 86 19.62 17.69 -4.48
N PRO A 87 19.01 17.83 -5.67
CA PRO A 87 18.32 16.70 -6.29
C PRO A 87 19.27 15.59 -6.79
N SER A 88 20.51 15.94 -7.13
CA SER A 88 21.57 14.99 -7.54
C SER A 88 22.08 14.14 -6.37
N ASP A 89 22.04 14.67 -5.15
CA ASP A 89 22.50 14.03 -3.92
C ASP A 89 21.77 14.64 -2.72
N THR A 90 20.77 13.93 -2.18
CA THR A 90 19.92 14.47 -1.11
C THR A 90 20.60 14.47 0.26
N ASP A 91 21.83 13.97 0.38
CA ASP A 91 22.66 14.18 1.57
C ASP A 91 23.35 15.56 1.54
N ILE A 92 23.44 16.21 0.37
CA ILE A 92 23.85 17.61 0.24
C ILE A 92 22.65 18.51 0.43
N LEU A 93 22.74 19.43 1.40
CA LEU A 93 21.66 20.33 1.76
C LEU A 93 22.14 21.77 1.75
N TYR A 94 21.27 22.66 1.27
CA TYR A 94 21.42 24.09 1.41
C TYR A 94 20.40 24.62 2.40
N GLY A 95 20.84 25.51 3.29
CA GLY A 95 20.01 26.07 4.34
C GLY A 95 20.18 27.58 4.41
N THR A 96 19.08 28.31 4.47
CA THR A 96 19.12 29.78 4.61
C THR A 96 18.65 30.18 6.01
N THR A 97 19.38 31.08 6.66
CA THR A 97 19.00 31.63 7.97
C THR A 97 18.18 32.92 7.84
N LEU A 98 17.54 33.36 8.92
CA LEU A 98 16.68 34.57 8.94
C LEU A 98 17.41 35.86 8.56
N ASP A 99 18.71 35.92 8.80
CA ASP A 99 19.59 37.04 8.42
C ASP A 99 20.11 36.94 6.97
N GLY A 100 19.61 35.98 6.19
CA GLY A 100 19.85 35.85 4.75
C GLY A 100 21.17 35.15 4.39
N ASN A 101 21.84 34.51 5.35
CA ASN A 101 23.04 33.73 5.04
C ASN A 101 22.67 32.36 4.46
N LEU A 102 23.45 31.93 3.47
CA LEU A 102 23.39 30.59 2.91
C LEU A 102 24.42 29.69 3.61
N TYR A 103 24.02 28.47 3.93
CA TYR A 103 24.87 27.41 4.44
C TYR A 103 24.72 26.17 3.57
N ARG A 104 25.78 25.36 3.52
CA ARG A 104 25.81 24.07 2.85
C ARG A 104 26.23 22.99 3.84
N SER A 105 25.53 21.87 3.82
CA SER A 105 25.92 20.61 4.44
C SER A 105 26.21 19.60 3.35
N ALA A 106 27.18 18.72 3.60
CA ALA A 106 27.54 17.60 2.72
C ALA A 106 27.27 16.23 3.37
N ASP A 107 26.57 16.22 4.51
CA ASP A 107 26.45 15.08 5.42
C ASP A 107 25.05 15.02 6.07
N SER A 108 24.02 15.25 5.26
CA SER A 108 22.60 15.21 5.64
C SER A 108 22.25 16.20 6.76
N GLY A 109 23.01 17.28 6.89
CA GLY A 109 22.82 18.30 7.91
C GLY A 109 23.54 18.05 9.24
N LEU A 110 24.53 17.15 9.32
CA LEU A 110 25.31 16.93 10.55
C LEU A 110 26.20 18.15 10.81
N THR A 111 26.87 18.60 9.76
CA THR A 111 27.74 19.77 9.78
C THR A 111 27.33 20.76 8.69
N TRP A 112 27.49 22.04 9.01
CA TRP A 112 27.09 23.15 8.14
C TRP A 112 28.27 24.10 7.98
N SER A 113 28.55 24.44 6.73
CA SER A 113 29.56 25.43 6.34
C SER A 113 28.86 26.65 5.78
N LYS A 114 29.18 27.83 6.32
CA LYS A 114 28.66 29.10 5.82
C LYS A 114 29.22 29.35 4.43
N GLN A 115 28.34 29.58 3.45
CA GLN A 115 28.71 29.94 2.09
C GLN A 115 28.83 31.45 1.95
N SER A 116 29.17 31.94 0.76
CA SER A 116 29.29 33.38 0.56
C SER A 116 27.96 34.09 0.74
N VAL A 117 28.07 35.34 1.15
CA VAL A 117 26.93 36.13 1.54
C VAL A 117 26.39 36.90 0.35
N LEU A 118 25.15 36.65 -0.03
CA LEU A 118 24.36 37.57 -0.87
C LEU A 118 23.92 38.80 -0.05
N GLN A 119 24.79 39.29 0.84
CA GLN A 119 24.53 40.35 1.83
C GLN A 119 24.34 41.73 1.22
N ALA A 120 24.49 41.87 -0.10
CA ALA A 120 24.50 43.18 -0.72
C ALA A 120 23.17 43.94 -0.63
N ASN A 121 22.05 43.32 -0.22
CA ASN A 121 20.75 43.98 -0.43
C ASN A 121 19.54 43.57 0.43
N GLY A 122 19.72 42.90 1.58
CA GLY A 122 18.61 42.59 2.50
C GLY A 122 17.56 41.66 1.90
N VAL A 123 17.99 40.75 1.04
CA VAL A 123 17.09 39.86 0.30
C VAL A 123 16.84 38.60 1.10
N LYS A 124 15.55 38.24 1.25
CA LYS A 124 15.15 36.91 1.67
C LYS A 124 15.34 35.95 0.50
N LEU A 125 16.25 34.99 0.65
CA LEU A 125 16.39 33.87 -0.27
C LEU A 125 15.29 32.85 0.06
N ASP A 126 14.13 33.02 -0.56
CA ASP A 126 13.03 32.05 -0.51
C ASP A 126 13.05 31.07 -1.71
N GLN A 127 13.78 31.42 -2.77
CA GLN A 127 13.97 30.58 -3.95
C GLN A 127 15.46 30.31 -4.24
N LEU A 128 15.83 29.03 -4.23
CA LEU A 128 17.14 28.51 -4.63
C LEU A 128 16.92 27.32 -5.56
N ASP A 129 17.32 27.45 -6.82
CA ASP A 129 17.25 26.37 -7.80
C ASP A 129 18.60 25.64 -7.83
N ILE A 130 18.58 24.32 -7.62
CA ILE A 130 19.76 23.46 -7.58
C ILE A 130 19.71 22.51 -8.77
N SER A 131 20.80 22.36 -9.51
CA SER A 131 20.83 21.44 -10.64
C SER A 131 20.63 19.99 -10.20
N PRO A 132 19.78 19.21 -10.88
CA PRO A 132 19.65 17.77 -10.61
C PRO A 132 20.84 16.94 -11.09
N HIS A 133 21.82 17.57 -11.75
CA HIS A 133 23.02 16.92 -12.27
C HIS A 133 24.30 17.26 -11.52
N ASP A 134 24.28 18.36 -10.76
CA ASP A 134 25.47 18.93 -10.13
C ASP A 134 25.04 19.72 -8.89
N PRO A 135 25.32 19.22 -7.67
CA PRO A 135 24.88 19.86 -6.44
C PRO A 135 25.53 21.24 -6.23
N ASP A 136 26.63 21.56 -6.93
CA ASP A 136 27.33 22.84 -6.79
C ASP A 136 26.90 23.88 -7.84
N LEU A 137 26.05 23.50 -8.80
CA LEU A 137 25.44 24.40 -9.79
C LEU A 137 24.12 24.95 -9.26
N LEU A 138 24.13 26.22 -8.87
CA LEU A 138 23.02 26.88 -8.19
C LEU A 138 22.56 28.14 -8.95
N PHE A 139 21.27 28.44 -8.84
CA PHE A 139 20.68 29.69 -9.30
C PHE A 139 19.84 30.33 -8.20
N VAL A 140 19.96 31.64 -8.07
CA VAL A 140 19.21 32.44 -7.10
C VAL A 140 18.76 33.73 -7.75
N ARG A 141 17.65 34.27 -7.25
CA ARG A 141 17.14 35.54 -7.71
C ARG A 141 17.01 36.53 -6.56
N PRO A 142 18.06 37.29 -6.25
CA PRO A 142 17.99 38.17 -5.10
C PRO A 142 17.06 39.40 -5.32
N LYS A 143 16.91 39.90 -6.55
CA LYS A 143 16.00 41.01 -6.87
C LYS A 143 15.50 40.92 -8.32
N GLN A 144 16.11 41.73 -9.19
CA GLN A 144 15.81 41.81 -10.62
C GLN A 144 16.83 41.02 -11.45
N ASP A 145 17.94 40.58 -10.83
CA ASP A 145 18.96 39.75 -11.47
C ASP A 145 18.82 38.29 -11.04
N ILE A 146 19.20 37.39 -11.95
CA ILE A 146 19.42 35.98 -11.65
C ILE A 146 20.94 35.77 -11.56
N LEU A 147 21.39 35.18 -10.46
CA LEU A 147 22.78 34.85 -10.23
C LEU A 147 22.99 33.34 -10.31
N ARG A 148 24.14 32.94 -10.83
CA ARG A 148 24.60 31.56 -11.01
C ARG A 148 25.85 31.32 -10.17
N SER A 149 25.94 30.16 -9.54
CA SER A 149 27.13 29.64 -8.88
C SER A 149 27.48 28.27 -9.45
N THR A 150 28.77 27.93 -9.50
CA THR A 150 29.29 26.60 -9.91
C THR A 150 30.20 25.99 -8.85
N ASP A 151 30.15 26.54 -7.65
CA ASP A 151 31.02 26.20 -6.52
C ASP A 151 30.21 26.09 -5.22
N GLY A 152 28.93 25.74 -5.34
CA GLY A 152 28.06 25.50 -4.20
C GLY A 152 27.76 26.76 -3.39
N GLY A 153 27.73 27.92 -4.04
CA GLY A 153 27.38 29.21 -3.43
C GLY A 153 28.56 29.96 -2.82
N ILE A 154 29.80 29.51 -3.05
CA ILE A 154 31.02 30.22 -2.63
C ILE A 154 31.22 31.50 -3.45
N SER A 155 30.86 31.49 -4.72
CA SER A 155 30.86 32.68 -5.58
C SER A 155 29.66 32.71 -6.51
N TRP A 156 29.25 33.92 -6.88
CA TRP A 156 28.07 34.16 -7.70
C TRP A 156 28.40 35.10 -8.87
N GLN A 157 27.89 34.78 -10.05
CA GLN A 157 28.01 35.60 -11.24
C GLN A 157 26.61 35.85 -11.83
N PRO A 158 26.28 37.08 -12.27
CA PRO A 158 25.03 37.31 -12.99
C PRO A 158 25.01 36.53 -14.30
N ILE A 159 23.86 35.96 -14.65
CA ILE A 159 23.69 35.36 -15.98
C ILE A 159 23.58 36.47 -17.03
N ASN A 160 24.12 36.23 -18.22
CA ASN A 160 24.23 37.24 -19.27
C ASN A 160 22.89 37.43 -20.03
N ILE A 161 21.90 38.01 -19.34
CA ILE A 161 20.59 38.31 -19.89
C ILE A 161 20.27 39.78 -19.65
N GLU A 162 20.05 40.54 -20.73
CA GLU A 162 19.63 41.94 -20.65
C GLU A 162 18.11 42.04 -20.52
N LEU A 163 17.57 41.90 -19.29
CA LEU A 163 16.15 42.10 -19.02
C LEU A 163 15.95 43.04 -17.84
N ASN A 164 15.19 44.11 -18.06
CA ASN A 164 14.80 45.06 -17.01
C ASN A 164 13.49 44.62 -16.36
N LEU A 165 13.42 44.70 -15.02
CA LEU A 165 12.19 44.53 -14.24
C LEU A 165 11.54 43.13 -14.35
N ILE A 166 12.30 42.09 -14.01
CA ILE A 166 11.76 40.74 -13.86
C ILE A 166 10.74 40.73 -12.71
N THR A 167 9.55 40.16 -12.95
CA THR A 167 8.52 39.94 -11.92
C THR A 167 8.66 38.56 -11.32
N TYR A 168 8.57 37.51 -12.14
CA TYR A 168 8.70 36.10 -11.73
C TYR A 168 9.48 35.32 -12.80
N HIS A 169 10.09 34.20 -12.42
CA HIS A 169 10.78 33.32 -13.36
C HIS A 169 10.54 31.86 -13.01
N THR A 170 10.53 31.01 -14.02
CA THR A 170 10.50 29.55 -13.90
C THR A 170 11.73 28.99 -14.58
N LEU A 171 12.58 28.30 -13.82
CA LEU A 171 13.74 27.58 -14.32
C LEU A 171 13.46 26.08 -14.35
N ALA A 172 13.74 25.42 -15.47
CA ALA A 172 13.62 23.98 -15.62
C ALA A 172 14.94 23.40 -16.14
N PHE A 173 15.32 22.23 -15.62
CA PHE A 173 16.50 21.49 -16.04
C PHE A 173 16.07 20.30 -16.88
N HIS A 174 16.81 20.01 -17.96
CA HIS A 174 16.61 18.76 -18.68
C HIS A 174 17.02 17.59 -17.77
N PRO A 175 16.24 16.52 -17.62
CA PRO A 175 16.44 15.49 -16.59
C PRO A 175 17.65 14.59 -16.83
N SER A 176 18.07 14.40 -18.08
CA SER A 176 19.19 13.54 -18.48
C SER A 176 20.35 14.27 -19.14
N ASN A 177 20.16 15.52 -19.56
CA ASN A 177 21.18 16.29 -20.26
C ASN A 177 21.58 17.52 -19.43
N PRO A 178 22.72 17.48 -18.72
CA PRO A 178 23.10 18.54 -17.78
C PRO A 178 23.32 19.90 -18.44
N ASN A 179 23.53 19.93 -19.75
CA ASN A 179 23.79 21.17 -20.48
C ASN A 179 22.53 21.97 -20.79
N TYR A 180 21.37 21.29 -20.88
CA TYR A 180 20.12 21.91 -21.32
C TYR A 180 19.30 22.43 -20.16
N MET A 181 18.96 23.72 -20.21
CA MET A 181 18.14 24.41 -19.23
C MET A 181 17.18 25.36 -19.92
N PHE A 182 16.00 25.55 -19.33
CA PHE A 182 14.91 26.35 -19.90
C PHE A 182 14.48 27.38 -18.87
N LEU A 183 14.31 28.62 -19.32
CA LEU A 183 13.97 29.74 -18.43
C LEU A 183 12.81 30.50 -19.02
N SER A 184 11.69 30.55 -18.30
CA SER A 184 10.54 31.42 -18.58
C SER A 184 10.62 32.65 -17.67
N ILE A 185 10.53 33.84 -18.24
CA ILE A 185 10.67 35.11 -17.54
C ILE A 185 9.43 35.96 -17.76
N TYR A 186 8.72 36.28 -16.66
CA TYR A 186 7.60 37.19 -16.67
C TYR A 186 8.07 38.61 -16.37
N LEU A 187 7.87 39.51 -17.33
CA LEU A 187 8.24 40.91 -17.22
C LEU A 187 7.10 41.73 -16.62
N PHE A 188 7.44 42.80 -15.90
CA PHE A 188 6.45 43.72 -15.36
C PHE A 188 5.66 44.43 -16.47
N TYR A 189 6.30 44.65 -17.63
CA TYR A 189 5.68 45.16 -18.85
C TYR A 189 6.12 44.30 -20.03
N GLY A 190 5.17 43.85 -20.85
CA GLY A 190 5.44 43.10 -22.08
C GLY A 190 5.05 41.63 -22.01
N LYS A 191 5.36 40.89 -23.08
CA LYS A 191 5.14 39.43 -23.15
C LYS A 191 6.24 38.71 -22.36
N PRO A 192 5.95 37.52 -21.80
CA PRO A 192 6.99 36.69 -21.21
C PRO A 192 8.06 36.33 -22.26
N VAL A 193 9.26 36.04 -21.76
CA VAL A 193 10.41 35.64 -22.58
C VAL A 193 10.82 34.23 -22.18
N ILE A 194 10.96 33.36 -23.17
CA ILE A 194 11.47 32.00 -22.98
C ILE A 194 12.88 31.89 -23.55
N LEU A 195 13.78 31.33 -22.76
CA LEU A 195 15.19 31.18 -23.09
C LEU A 195 15.62 29.73 -22.91
N ILE A 196 16.59 29.32 -23.71
CA ILE A 196 17.27 28.04 -23.63
C ILE A 196 18.76 28.28 -23.39
N SER A 197 19.36 27.46 -22.55
CA SER A 197 20.81 27.33 -22.42
C SER A 197 21.21 25.91 -22.83
N GLU A 198 22.30 25.81 -23.57
CA GLU A 198 22.92 24.53 -23.98
C GLU A 198 24.31 24.34 -23.35
N ASP A 199 24.62 25.11 -22.32
CA ASP A 199 25.93 25.17 -21.67
C ASP A 199 25.86 25.39 -20.15
N LYS A 200 24.88 24.75 -19.50
CA LYS A 200 24.69 24.76 -18.03
C LYS A 200 24.42 26.17 -17.48
N GLY A 201 23.65 26.95 -18.22
CA GLY A 201 23.21 28.29 -17.85
C GLY A 201 24.29 29.37 -17.95
N LEU A 202 25.39 29.11 -18.67
CA LEU A 202 26.43 30.11 -18.91
C LEU A 202 25.96 31.14 -19.94
N ASN A 203 25.36 30.69 -21.05
CA ASN A 203 24.74 31.52 -22.06
C ASN A 203 23.27 31.14 -22.26
N TRP A 204 22.46 32.14 -22.57
CA TRP A 204 21.02 32.01 -22.76
C TRP A 204 20.62 32.64 -24.08
N ALA A 205 19.81 31.95 -24.87
CA ALA A 205 19.30 32.43 -26.15
C ALA A 205 17.77 32.32 -26.20
N PRO A 206 17.07 33.20 -26.94
CA PRO A 206 15.64 33.04 -27.19
C PRO A 206 15.30 31.65 -27.72
N TRP A 207 14.35 30.99 -27.06
CA TRP A 207 13.88 29.69 -27.49
C TRP A 207 12.75 29.87 -28.51
N ASN A 208 12.96 29.37 -29.73
CA ASN A 208 11.96 29.47 -30.80
C ASN A 208 10.86 28.42 -30.60
N THR A 209 9.72 28.84 -30.05
CA THR A 209 8.58 27.94 -29.78
C THR A 209 7.26 28.59 -30.26
N PRO A 210 6.18 27.80 -30.43
CA PRO A 210 4.87 28.33 -30.80
C PRO A 210 4.10 28.97 -29.63
N PHE A 211 4.65 28.94 -28.41
CA PHE A 211 4.05 29.50 -27.20
C PHE A 211 4.92 30.63 -26.64
N ASN A 212 4.34 31.48 -25.79
CA ASN A 212 5.06 32.64 -25.23
C ASN A 212 5.53 32.42 -23.79
N ASP A 213 5.04 31.38 -23.12
CA ASP A 213 5.44 31.02 -21.77
C ASP A 213 5.30 29.52 -21.50
N PHE A 214 5.85 29.09 -20.37
CA PHE A 214 5.54 27.79 -19.79
C PHE A 214 5.42 27.92 -18.27
N MET A 215 4.51 27.13 -17.70
CA MET A 215 4.39 26.91 -16.26
C MET A 215 5.15 25.67 -15.82
N GLN A 216 5.18 24.66 -16.68
CA GLN A 216 5.82 23.40 -16.37
C GLN A 216 6.32 22.75 -17.65
N ILE A 217 7.48 22.12 -17.52
CA ILE A 217 8.03 21.22 -18.52
C ILE A 217 8.00 19.83 -17.90
N LEU A 218 7.39 18.89 -18.60
CA LEU A 218 7.21 17.52 -18.14
C LEU A 218 7.92 16.60 -19.13
N PHE A 219 8.98 15.94 -18.68
CA PHE A 219 9.79 15.09 -19.54
C PHE A 219 9.26 13.66 -19.52
N ASP A 220 9.22 13.00 -20.68
CA ASP A 220 8.98 11.57 -20.72
C ASP A 220 10.22 10.86 -20.15
N PRO A 221 10.07 10.11 -19.05
CA PRO A 221 11.18 9.41 -18.41
C PRO A 221 11.66 8.20 -19.22
N THR A 222 10.90 7.74 -20.22
CA THR A 222 11.25 6.63 -21.11
C THR A 222 11.90 7.06 -22.42
N ASP A 223 11.69 8.32 -22.83
CA ASP A 223 12.25 8.89 -24.05
C ASP A 223 12.71 10.33 -23.84
N ASN A 224 14.03 10.52 -23.84
CA ASN A 224 14.66 11.82 -23.67
C ASN A 224 14.33 12.84 -24.76
N TYR A 225 13.77 12.44 -25.91
CA TYR A 225 13.35 13.34 -26.98
C TYR A 225 11.87 13.73 -26.89
N HIS A 226 11.10 13.03 -26.05
CA HIS A 226 9.68 13.21 -25.87
C HIS A 226 9.38 13.96 -24.56
N TRP A 227 8.62 15.04 -24.65
CA TRP A 227 8.32 15.90 -23.51
C TRP A 227 7.17 16.84 -23.83
N PHE A 228 6.54 17.33 -22.76
CA PHE A 228 5.38 18.20 -22.80
C PHE A 228 5.71 19.55 -22.17
N VAL A 229 5.15 20.61 -22.74
CA VAL A 229 5.14 21.94 -22.16
C VAL A 229 3.71 22.33 -21.86
N ARG A 230 3.46 22.66 -20.60
CA ARG A 230 2.21 23.27 -20.18
C ARG A 230 2.38 24.78 -20.14
N THR A 231 1.53 25.49 -20.88
CA THR A 231 1.51 26.95 -20.98
C THR A 231 0.43 27.54 -20.08
N VAL A 232 0.44 28.86 -19.86
CA VAL A 232 -0.61 29.54 -19.08
C VAL A 232 -1.94 29.59 -19.83
N SER A 233 -1.91 29.90 -21.13
CA SER A 233 -3.13 30.21 -21.92
C SER A 233 -3.31 29.37 -23.18
N ASP A 234 -2.27 28.70 -23.65
CA ASP A 234 -2.21 28.16 -25.01
C ASP A 234 -2.37 26.63 -25.03
N GLY A 235 -2.57 26.01 -23.86
CA GLY A 235 -2.74 24.56 -23.68
C GLY A 235 -1.43 23.80 -23.45
N ILE A 236 -1.44 22.51 -23.79
CA ILE A 236 -0.30 21.60 -23.67
C ILE A 236 0.31 21.37 -25.05
N PHE A 237 1.62 21.56 -25.17
CA PHE A 237 2.39 21.25 -26.36
C PHE A 237 3.25 20.02 -26.12
N GLU A 238 3.45 19.21 -27.16
CA GLU A 238 4.26 17.99 -27.16
C GLU A 238 5.34 18.11 -28.24
N THR A 239 6.47 17.47 -28.03
CA THR A 239 7.59 17.43 -28.98
C THR A 239 8.28 16.07 -28.89
N PHE A 240 8.87 15.62 -30.00
CA PHE A 240 9.61 14.35 -30.11
C PHE A 240 11.06 14.56 -30.55
N ASP A 241 11.56 15.79 -30.47
CA ASP A 241 12.86 16.17 -31.02
C ASP A 241 13.63 17.19 -30.17
N ASN A 242 13.45 17.13 -28.85
CA ASN A 242 14.06 18.09 -27.92
C ASN A 242 13.64 19.53 -28.18
N GLY A 243 12.35 19.74 -28.48
CA GLY A 243 11.74 21.06 -28.51
C GLY A 243 12.18 21.91 -29.69
N LYS A 244 12.61 21.26 -30.78
CA LYS A 244 12.87 21.91 -32.08
C LYS A 244 11.56 22.10 -32.84
N ASN A 245 10.67 21.12 -32.75
CA ASN A 245 9.31 21.18 -33.29
C ASN A 245 8.29 20.84 -32.21
N TRP A 246 7.17 21.55 -32.23
CA TRP A 246 6.12 21.44 -31.22
C TRP A 246 4.77 21.22 -31.90
N GLN A 247 3.95 20.38 -31.29
CA GLN A 247 2.56 20.20 -31.68
C GLN A 247 1.63 20.50 -30.51
N LEU A 248 0.53 21.19 -30.78
CA LEU A 248 -0.53 21.40 -29.80
C LEU A 248 -1.27 20.08 -29.57
N VAL A 249 -1.35 19.62 -28.33
CA VAL A 249 -2.11 18.43 -27.96
C VAL A 249 -3.59 18.77 -28.01
N THR A 250 -4.36 18.02 -28.80
CA THR A 250 -5.82 18.11 -28.76
C THR A 250 -6.31 17.33 -27.55
N ILE A 251 -6.76 18.06 -26.53
CA ILE A 251 -7.19 17.52 -25.25
C ILE A 251 -8.68 17.19 -25.32
N ASN A 252 -9.01 15.94 -25.08
CA ASN A 252 -10.35 15.45 -24.79
C ASN A 252 -10.42 15.13 -23.29
N SER A 253 -11.06 16.01 -22.53
CA SER A 253 -11.16 15.91 -21.08
C SER A 253 -12.59 16.25 -20.64
N PRO A 254 -13.14 15.56 -19.63
CA PRO A 254 -14.42 15.92 -19.03
C PRO A 254 -14.38 17.26 -18.29
N PHE A 255 -13.18 17.79 -18.02
CA PHE A 255 -12.97 19.04 -17.29
C PHE A 255 -11.96 19.96 -17.97
N ASP A 256 -12.06 21.26 -17.65
CA ASP A 256 -11.03 22.24 -18.02
C ASP A 256 -9.73 21.94 -17.27
N LEU A 257 -8.64 21.77 -18.02
CA LEU A 257 -7.31 21.46 -17.49
C LEU A 257 -6.52 22.73 -17.09
N SER A 258 -7.21 23.84 -16.86
CA SER A 258 -6.64 25.09 -16.35
C SER A 258 -6.17 25.03 -14.88
N SER A 259 -5.87 23.85 -14.33
CA SER A 259 -5.73 23.57 -12.90
C SER A 259 -4.37 23.92 -12.27
N ARG A 260 -4.24 23.70 -10.95
CA ARG A 260 -3.05 24.06 -10.15
C ARG A 260 -1.87 23.08 -10.25
N ASP A 261 -2.11 21.77 -10.35
CA ASP A 261 -1.06 20.74 -10.27
C ASP A 261 -1.17 19.65 -11.35
N PHE A 262 -0.02 19.34 -11.98
CA PHE A 262 0.15 18.29 -12.98
C PHE A 262 1.41 17.46 -12.65
N VAL A 263 1.29 16.14 -12.73
CA VAL A 263 2.43 15.22 -12.58
C VAL A 263 2.43 14.23 -13.74
N ILE A 264 3.55 14.14 -14.46
CA ILE A 264 3.80 13.02 -15.40
C ILE A 264 4.61 11.96 -14.66
N THR A 265 4.23 10.71 -14.85
CA THR A 265 4.88 9.55 -14.25
C THR A 265 5.42 8.64 -15.34
N ALA A 266 6.37 7.79 -14.96
CA ALA A 266 7.06 6.91 -15.89
C ALA A 266 6.27 5.62 -16.12
N ASP A 267 5.90 5.33 -17.36
CA ASP A 267 5.51 3.98 -17.80
C ASP A 267 5.85 3.81 -19.30
N THR A 268 5.69 2.60 -19.87
CA THR A 268 5.97 2.23 -21.28
C THR A 268 5.28 3.12 -22.32
N LYS A 269 4.22 3.83 -21.93
CA LYS A 269 3.77 5.10 -22.49
C LYS A 269 3.68 6.09 -21.32
N PRO A 270 3.91 7.40 -21.51
CA PRO A 270 3.82 8.33 -20.40
C PRO A 270 2.40 8.29 -19.85
N LEU A 271 2.33 7.88 -18.58
CA LEU A 271 1.14 7.93 -17.76
C LEU A 271 1.11 9.31 -17.12
N LEU A 272 0.02 10.05 -17.32
CA LEU A 272 -0.12 11.39 -16.78
C LEU A 272 -1.23 11.42 -15.76
N TYR A 273 -0.99 12.13 -14.66
CA TYR A 273 -2.00 12.47 -13.67
C TYR A 273 -2.15 13.98 -13.56
N ALA A 274 -3.39 14.44 -13.45
CA ALA A 274 -3.70 15.84 -13.25
C ALA A 274 -4.70 15.98 -12.12
N LEU A 275 -4.43 16.91 -11.21
CA LEU A 275 -5.40 17.27 -10.18
C LEU A 275 -6.11 18.55 -10.64
N VAL A 276 -7.41 18.46 -10.85
CA VAL A 276 -8.23 19.54 -11.38
C VAL A 276 -9.19 20.05 -10.32
N GLN A 277 -9.19 21.37 -10.09
CA GLN A 277 -10.17 22.04 -9.24
C GLN A 277 -11.17 22.78 -10.11
N ASN A 278 -12.44 22.42 -9.99
CA ASN A 278 -13.54 23.03 -10.74
C ASN A 278 -14.55 23.65 -9.79
N ASN A 279 -15.09 24.80 -10.16
CA ASN A 279 -16.21 25.42 -9.44
C ASN A 279 -17.53 25.00 -10.10
N LEU A 280 -18.23 24.04 -9.50
CA LEU A 280 -19.51 23.52 -9.98
C LEU A 280 -20.59 23.91 -8.96
N GLY A 281 -21.54 24.75 -9.39
CA GLY A 281 -22.69 25.12 -8.56
C GLY A 281 -22.36 25.90 -7.27
N GLY A 282 -21.17 26.51 -7.17
CA GLY A 282 -20.73 27.25 -5.97
C GLY A 282 -19.89 26.44 -4.98
N ALA A 283 -19.61 25.17 -5.26
CA ALA A 283 -18.65 24.35 -4.53
C ALA A 283 -17.38 24.13 -5.38
N THR A 284 -16.22 24.11 -4.73
CA THR A 284 -14.95 23.73 -5.36
C THR A 284 -14.80 22.21 -5.27
N ILE A 285 -14.90 21.52 -6.40
CA ILE A 285 -14.73 20.08 -6.54
C ILE A 285 -13.31 19.82 -6.99
N THR A 286 -12.64 18.85 -6.36
CA THR A 286 -11.31 18.41 -6.80
C THR A 286 -11.45 17.05 -7.47
N THR A 287 -10.78 16.85 -8.61
CA THR A 287 -10.84 15.59 -9.37
C THR A 287 -9.44 15.18 -9.77
N LEU A 288 -9.09 13.91 -9.54
CA LEU A 288 -7.88 13.32 -10.11
C LEU A 288 -8.23 12.71 -11.46
N LEU A 289 -7.50 13.12 -12.49
CA LEU A 289 -7.62 12.62 -13.86
C LEU A 289 -6.37 11.85 -14.25
N ARG A 290 -6.53 10.90 -15.17
CA ARG A 290 -5.45 10.11 -15.76
C ARG A 290 -5.48 10.15 -17.29
N SER A 291 -4.31 10.13 -17.92
CA SER A 291 -4.17 9.94 -19.36
C SER A 291 -3.09 8.90 -19.65
N ARG A 292 -3.38 7.99 -20.59
CA ARG A 292 -2.49 6.89 -21.05
C ARG A 292 -2.00 7.06 -22.49
N ASP A 293 -2.28 8.21 -23.09
CA ASP A 293 -2.11 8.45 -24.52
C ASP A 293 -1.52 9.85 -24.80
N ASN A 294 -0.55 10.23 -23.96
CA ASN A 294 0.22 11.46 -24.05
C ASN A 294 -0.68 12.72 -23.96
N ALA A 295 -1.46 12.79 -22.88
CA ALA A 295 -2.34 13.91 -22.55
C ALA A 295 -3.52 14.14 -23.52
N ARG A 296 -3.80 13.21 -24.44
CA ARG A 296 -4.87 13.37 -25.44
C ARG A 296 -6.24 13.08 -24.88
N ASN A 297 -6.43 11.92 -24.25
CA ASN A 297 -7.68 11.55 -23.60
C ASN A 297 -7.45 11.45 -22.09
N TRP A 298 -8.32 12.13 -21.33
CA TRP A 298 -8.32 12.13 -19.88
C TRP A 298 -9.58 11.46 -19.35
N GLU A 299 -9.38 10.54 -18.41
CA GLU A 299 -10.44 9.86 -17.69
C GLU A 299 -10.43 10.24 -16.21
N GLU A 300 -11.60 10.22 -15.58
CA GLU A 300 -11.75 10.45 -14.15
C GLU A 300 -11.29 9.21 -13.38
N VAL A 301 -10.33 9.41 -12.47
CA VAL A 301 -9.89 8.36 -11.54
C VAL A 301 -10.73 8.40 -10.27
N ILE A 302 -10.84 9.59 -9.68
CA ILE A 302 -11.66 9.84 -8.49
C ILE A 302 -12.09 11.30 -8.44
N ARG A 303 -13.27 11.54 -7.88
CA ARG A 303 -13.83 12.86 -7.64
C ARG A 303 -14.13 13.06 -6.15
N PHE A 304 -13.74 14.24 -5.66
CA PHE A 304 -13.97 14.69 -4.30
C PHE A 304 -15.07 15.75 -4.31
N ASP A 305 -16.30 15.31 -4.07
CA ASP A 305 -17.52 16.14 -4.17
C ASP A 305 -17.84 16.93 -2.89
N ASP A 306 -17.14 16.68 -1.79
CA ASP A 306 -17.35 17.34 -0.51
C ASP A 306 -16.24 18.37 -0.19
N ILE A 307 -16.65 19.37 0.58
CA ILE A 307 -15.76 20.43 1.11
C ILE A 307 -14.79 19.90 2.19
N GLU A 308 -15.00 18.69 2.68
CA GLU A 308 -14.22 18.09 3.76
C GLU A 308 -12.91 17.46 3.25
N HIS A 309 -12.85 16.97 2.00
CA HIS A 309 -11.62 16.50 1.37
C HIS A 309 -10.91 17.62 0.61
N SER A 310 -10.27 18.53 1.35
CA SER A 310 -9.35 19.50 0.73
C SER A 310 -8.10 18.78 0.19
N VAL A 311 -8.14 18.39 -1.08
CA VAL A 311 -7.02 17.75 -1.79
C VAL A 311 -6.19 18.82 -2.51
N TYR A 312 -4.92 18.95 -2.10
CA TYR A 312 -3.98 19.93 -2.66
C TYR A 312 -2.79 19.29 -3.36
N SER A 313 -2.59 17.98 -3.22
CA SER A 313 -1.47 17.28 -3.83
C SER A 313 -1.78 15.80 -3.91
N PHE A 314 -1.02 15.11 -4.74
CA PHE A 314 -0.96 13.66 -4.77
C PHE A 314 0.51 13.26 -4.99
N GLN A 315 0.84 12.01 -4.70
CA GLN A 315 2.12 11.41 -4.99
C GLN A 315 1.88 10.09 -5.72
N VAL A 316 2.62 9.85 -6.79
CA VAL A 316 2.58 8.56 -7.47
C VAL A 316 3.66 7.65 -6.89
N ASP A 317 3.36 6.37 -6.74
CA ASP A 317 4.34 5.38 -6.31
C ASP A 317 5.46 5.29 -7.37
N PRO A 318 6.73 5.58 -7.01
CA PRO A 318 7.83 5.56 -7.96
C PRO A 318 8.13 4.16 -8.52
N ASN A 319 7.73 3.09 -7.82
CA ASN A 319 7.94 1.71 -8.26
C ASN A 319 6.70 1.13 -8.95
N HIS A 320 5.52 1.73 -8.71
CA HIS A 320 4.24 1.30 -9.25
C HIS A 320 3.45 2.52 -9.76
N PRO A 321 3.80 3.10 -10.92
CA PRO A 321 3.32 4.40 -11.39
C PRO A 321 1.80 4.52 -11.52
N GLU A 322 1.10 3.40 -11.50
CA GLU A 322 -0.34 3.32 -11.43
C GLU A 322 -0.86 3.72 -10.05
N ARG A 323 -0.20 3.28 -8.97
CA ARG A 323 -0.64 3.61 -7.62
C ARG A 323 -0.44 5.09 -7.28
N VAL A 324 -1.48 5.71 -6.75
CA VAL A 324 -1.50 7.12 -6.35
C VAL A 324 -1.89 7.27 -4.88
N TYR A 325 -1.12 8.07 -4.14
CA TYR A 325 -1.37 8.43 -2.75
C TYR A 325 -1.85 9.89 -2.68
N ILE A 326 -2.99 10.12 -2.05
CA ILE A 326 -3.66 11.42 -1.97
C ILE A 326 -3.84 11.81 -0.50
N PRO A 327 -2.99 12.70 0.04
CA PRO A 327 -3.18 13.22 1.38
C PRO A 327 -4.40 14.16 1.44
N THR A 328 -5.27 13.94 2.42
CA THR A 328 -6.50 14.71 2.67
C THR A 328 -6.56 15.26 4.10
N SER A 329 -7.56 16.07 4.41
CA SER A 329 -7.87 16.54 5.78
C SER A 329 -8.02 15.38 6.76
N GLU A 330 -8.70 14.33 6.30
CA GLU A 330 -9.21 13.19 7.08
C GLU A 330 -8.26 11.99 7.09
N GLY A 331 -7.26 11.95 6.20
CA GLY A 331 -6.32 10.83 6.14
C GLY A 331 -5.52 10.77 4.85
N LEU A 332 -5.09 9.56 4.50
CA LEU A 332 -4.45 9.27 3.22
C LEU A 332 -5.34 8.34 2.42
N ILE A 333 -5.68 8.75 1.20
CA ILE A 333 -6.38 7.89 0.24
C ILE A 333 -5.33 7.24 -0.66
N ILE A 334 -5.43 5.93 -0.86
CA ILE A 334 -4.55 5.16 -1.75
C ILE A 334 -5.41 4.63 -2.89
N ILE A 335 -5.00 4.90 -4.12
CA ILE A 335 -5.67 4.44 -5.33
C ILE A 335 -4.74 3.48 -6.06
N ASN A 336 -5.23 2.28 -6.40
CA ASN A 336 -4.58 1.32 -7.29
C ASN A 336 -5.40 1.23 -8.59
N PRO A 337 -5.22 2.14 -9.55
CA PRO A 337 -6.14 2.33 -10.67
C PRO A 337 -5.91 1.34 -11.83
N ASP A 338 -5.02 0.36 -11.66
CA ASP A 338 -4.86 -0.84 -12.51
C ASP A 338 -5.52 -2.09 -11.91
N GLU A 339 -6.16 -1.98 -10.76
CA GLU A 339 -7.11 -3.00 -10.30
C GLU A 339 -8.40 -2.85 -11.10
N SER A 340 -8.45 -3.50 -12.26
CA SER A 340 -9.71 -3.66 -13.00
C SER A 340 -10.75 -4.34 -12.10
N PRO A 341 -12.05 -3.98 -12.18
CA PRO A 341 -13.13 -4.58 -11.37
C PRO A 341 -13.37 -6.08 -11.59
N GLU A 342 -12.66 -6.74 -12.50
CA GLU A 342 -12.72 -8.18 -12.66
C GLU A 342 -11.60 -8.83 -11.82
N GLN A 343 -11.93 -9.61 -10.77
CA GLN A 343 -11.35 -10.97 -10.50
C GLN A 343 -11.51 -11.55 -9.05
N ARG A 344 -12.73 -11.92 -8.66
CA ARG A 344 -13.21 -13.09 -7.84
C ARG A 344 -12.23 -13.85 -6.88
N GLY A 345 -12.49 -13.90 -5.55
CA GLY A 345 -11.89 -14.92 -4.64
C GLY A 345 -12.37 -14.94 -3.16
N LEU A 346 -12.26 -16.09 -2.47
CA LEU A 346 -12.58 -16.36 -1.04
C LEU A 346 -11.44 -15.90 -0.10
N MET A 347 -11.74 -15.32 1.08
CA MET A 347 -10.77 -14.52 1.86
C MET A 347 -10.49 -14.95 3.32
N ASN A 348 -11.24 -15.88 3.94
CA ASN A 348 -11.05 -16.21 5.36
C ASN A 348 -11.35 -17.68 5.70
N ILE A 349 -10.55 -18.24 6.61
CA ILE A 349 -10.62 -19.65 7.03
C ILE A 349 -10.49 -19.75 8.55
N SER A 350 -11.49 -20.33 9.20
CA SER A 350 -11.42 -20.72 10.61
C SER A 350 -11.82 -22.20 10.79
N THR A 351 -11.07 -22.91 11.63
CA THR A 351 -11.22 -24.35 11.92
C THR A 351 -11.37 -24.54 13.42
N ARG A 352 -12.51 -25.07 13.87
CA ARG A 352 -12.79 -25.39 15.28
C ARG A 352 -12.94 -26.90 15.46
N GLY A 353 -12.23 -27.46 16.44
CA GLY A 353 -12.33 -28.89 16.78
C GLY A 353 -11.67 -29.24 18.11
N TRP A 354 -11.88 -30.48 18.55
CA TRP A 354 -11.33 -31.01 19.80
C TRP A 354 -9.84 -31.38 19.69
N ILE A 355 -9.06 -31.07 20.73
CA ILE A 355 -7.64 -31.39 20.88
C ILE A 355 -7.49 -32.37 22.07
N GLY A 356 -6.79 -33.49 21.87
CA GLY A 356 -6.62 -34.56 22.87
C GLY A 356 -5.18 -35.09 23.00
N GLN A 357 -4.99 -36.12 23.85
CA GLN A 357 -3.70 -36.82 24.02
C GLN A 357 -3.31 -37.67 22.80
N ASP A 358 -2.01 -38.01 22.67
CA ASP A 358 -1.42 -38.96 21.71
C ASP A 358 -1.82 -38.73 20.23
N GLU A 359 -1.29 -37.66 19.62
CA GLU A 359 -1.49 -37.22 18.21
C GLU A 359 -2.83 -36.54 17.86
N ASN A 360 -3.72 -36.30 18.81
CA ASN A 360 -5.01 -35.61 18.57
C ASN A 360 -4.87 -34.08 18.46
N THR A 361 -3.99 -33.61 17.58
CA THR A 361 -3.81 -32.19 17.23
C THR A 361 -4.85 -31.74 16.22
N LEU A 362 -5.41 -30.53 16.38
CA LEU A 362 -6.27 -29.92 15.37
C LEU A 362 -5.39 -29.46 14.20
N ARG A 363 -5.80 -29.77 12.96
CA ARG A 363 -5.03 -29.39 11.75
C ARG A 363 -5.89 -28.61 10.77
N SER A 364 -5.34 -27.51 10.28
CA SER A 364 -5.91 -26.69 9.21
C SER A 364 -4.93 -26.62 8.04
N GLY A 365 -5.32 -27.17 6.90
CA GLY A 365 -4.54 -27.12 5.66
C GLY A 365 -4.91 -25.91 4.83
N PHE A 366 -3.90 -25.15 4.37
CA PHE A 366 -4.12 -23.95 3.55
C PHE A 366 -3.07 -23.83 2.45
N ILE A 367 -3.44 -23.20 1.33
CA ILE A 367 -2.54 -22.95 0.20
C ILE A 367 -2.32 -21.45 0.03
N ILE A 368 -1.06 -21.07 -0.14
CA ILE A 368 -0.68 -19.74 -0.65
C ILE A 368 -0.63 -19.83 -2.17
N HIS A 369 -1.56 -19.17 -2.86
CA HIS A 369 -1.62 -19.11 -4.32
C HIS A 369 -0.90 -17.86 -4.87
N GLY A 370 -0.43 -17.95 -6.11
CA GLY A 370 0.24 -16.87 -6.83
C GLY A 370 1.72 -17.17 -7.13
N ASP A 371 2.44 -16.13 -7.53
CA ASP A 371 3.85 -16.13 -7.90
C ASP A 371 4.73 -15.37 -6.89
N ALA A 372 4.12 -14.78 -5.87
CA ALA A 372 4.79 -14.00 -4.83
C ALA A 372 4.45 -14.48 -3.41
N PRO A 373 5.36 -14.31 -2.42
CA PRO A 373 5.07 -14.59 -1.02
C PRO A 373 3.91 -13.76 -0.45
N ARG A 374 3.18 -14.32 0.51
CA ARG A 374 2.06 -13.67 1.22
C ARG A 374 2.32 -13.63 2.72
N THR A 375 1.93 -12.54 3.37
CA THR A 375 2.01 -12.41 4.83
C THR A 375 0.65 -12.73 5.46
N VAL A 376 0.64 -13.71 6.36
CA VAL A 376 -0.57 -14.22 7.01
C VAL A 376 -0.45 -14.11 8.53
N LEU A 377 -1.56 -13.82 9.19
CA LEU A 377 -1.74 -13.99 10.62
C LEU A 377 -2.34 -15.38 10.86
N ILE A 378 -1.72 -16.15 11.74
CA ILE A 378 -2.21 -17.46 12.13
C ILE A 378 -2.40 -17.43 13.65
N LYS A 379 -3.62 -17.70 14.10
CA LYS A 379 -3.98 -17.74 15.52
C LYS A 379 -4.41 -19.14 15.93
N GLY A 380 -4.00 -19.53 17.13
CA GLY A 380 -4.37 -20.72 17.86
C GLY A 380 -5.02 -20.33 19.18
N GLU A 381 -6.35 -20.32 19.22
CA GLU A 381 -7.12 -19.76 20.34
C GLU A 381 -7.92 -20.85 21.04
N GLY A 382 -8.05 -20.74 22.36
CA GLY A 382 -8.81 -21.69 23.17
C GLY A 382 -9.84 -21.01 24.05
N THR A 383 -9.60 -19.77 24.49
CA THR A 383 -10.46 -19.08 25.46
C THR A 383 -11.59 -18.26 24.85
N ILE A 384 -11.53 -18.00 23.53
CA ILE A 384 -12.45 -17.11 22.81
C ILE A 384 -13.91 -17.62 22.69
N LEU A 385 -14.17 -18.87 23.06
CA LEU A 385 -15.45 -19.51 22.75
C LEU A 385 -16.61 -19.20 23.71
N ASN A 386 -16.39 -18.55 24.86
CA ASN A 386 -17.43 -18.33 25.89
C ASN A 386 -18.32 -19.57 26.18
N ALA A 387 -17.81 -20.76 25.87
CA ALA A 387 -18.49 -22.04 26.00
C ALA A 387 -18.02 -22.64 27.34
N PRO A 388 -18.91 -22.79 28.34
CA PRO A 388 -18.50 -23.26 29.65
C PRO A 388 -18.00 -24.72 29.58
N GLY A 389 -16.71 -24.93 29.88
CA GLY A 389 -16.23 -26.16 30.54
C GLY A 389 -15.13 -27.00 29.86
N HIS A 390 -14.82 -26.81 28.57
CA HIS A 390 -13.96 -27.76 27.85
C HIS A 390 -13.08 -27.11 26.76
N THR A 391 -12.29 -26.09 27.10
CA THR A 391 -11.39 -25.42 26.14
C THR A 391 -9.92 -25.58 26.50
N VAL A 392 -9.04 -25.55 25.49
CA VAL A 392 -7.58 -25.53 25.71
C VAL A 392 -7.17 -24.19 26.33
N LYS A 393 -6.37 -24.23 27.40
CA LYS A 393 -5.95 -23.02 28.14
C LYS A 393 -4.57 -22.49 27.74
N ASN A 394 -3.73 -23.37 27.22
CA ASN A 394 -2.38 -23.03 26.74
C ASN A 394 -2.10 -23.74 25.40
N PRO A 395 -2.70 -23.24 24.30
CA PRO A 395 -2.51 -23.81 22.98
C PRO A 395 -1.09 -23.57 22.46
N GLU A 396 -0.56 -24.55 21.73
CA GLU A 396 0.70 -24.43 20.99
C GLU A 396 0.42 -24.53 19.49
N LEU A 397 0.83 -23.52 18.74
CA LEU A 397 0.64 -23.42 17.29
C LEU A 397 1.96 -23.72 16.57
N THR A 398 1.92 -24.63 15.61
CA THR A 398 3.04 -24.90 14.68
C THR A 398 2.58 -24.77 13.23
N VAL A 399 3.38 -24.11 12.39
CA VAL A 399 3.14 -23.95 10.95
C VAL A 399 4.25 -24.63 10.17
N ARG A 400 3.88 -25.49 9.22
CA ARG A 400 4.84 -26.23 8.38
C ARG A 400 4.41 -26.27 6.92
N ARG A 401 5.36 -26.48 6.01
CA ARG A 401 5.06 -26.83 4.61
C ARG A 401 4.67 -28.31 4.56
N ILE A 402 3.79 -28.70 3.64
CA ILE A 402 3.28 -30.08 3.56
C ILE A 402 4.38 -31.14 3.32
N ASP A 403 5.49 -30.73 2.72
CA ASP A 403 6.64 -31.56 2.33
C ASP A 403 7.94 -31.20 3.10
N GLY A 404 7.85 -30.43 4.19
CA GLY A 404 9.02 -29.85 4.84
C GLY A 404 8.98 -29.79 6.37
N GLU A 405 10.10 -29.32 6.94
CA GLU A 405 10.24 -29.07 8.37
C GLU A 405 9.37 -27.90 8.85
N PRO A 406 9.09 -27.79 10.17
CA PRO A 406 8.39 -26.66 10.75
C PRO A 406 9.03 -25.31 10.38
N ILE A 407 8.19 -24.34 10.03
CA ILE A 407 8.59 -22.99 9.60
C ILE A 407 8.55 -22.03 10.78
N ALA A 408 7.49 -22.12 11.58
CA ALA A 408 7.28 -21.27 12.74
C ALA A 408 6.48 -22.03 13.81
N HIS A 409 6.70 -21.70 15.08
CA HIS A 409 5.87 -22.15 16.17
C HIS A 409 5.70 -21.00 17.19
N ASN A 410 4.59 -21.03 17.93
CA ASN A 410 4.38 -20.14 19.06
C ASN A 410 3.36 -20.73 20.04
N ASP A 411 3.58 -20.57 21.34
CA ASP A 411 2.65 -20.95 22.42
C ASP A 411 2.17 -19.75 23.25
N ASN A 412 2.84 -18.60 23.17
CA ASN A 412 2.44 -17.36 23.84
C ASN A 412 2.58 -16.17 22.89
N TRP A 413 1.47 -15.56 22.46
CA TRP A 413 1.51 -14.46 21.50
C TRP A 413 2.36 -13.23 21.90
N PRO A 414 2.54 -12.86 23.19
CA PRO A 414 3.42 -11.75 23.55
C PRO A 414 4.88 -12.00 23.21
N ASP A 415 5.30 -13.28 23.13
CA ASP A 415 6.66 -13.70 22.84
C ASP A 415 6.96 -13.77 21.33
N ALA A 416 5.93 -13.59 20.48
CA ALA A 416 6.10 -13.51 19.03
C ALA A 416 6.94 -12.28 18.64
N LEU A 417 7.79 -12.43 17.62
CA LEU A 417 8.62 -11.34 17.08
C LEU A 417 7.79 -10.10 16.70
N ASP A 418 6.56 -10.32 16.22
CA ASP A 418 5.62 -9.30 15.77
C ASP A 418 4.48 -9.03 16.76
N SER A 419 4.67 -9.30 18.06
CA SER A 419 3.61 -9.18 19.09
C SER A 419 2.98 -7.78 19.16
N GLY A 420 3.73 -6.73 18.85
CA GLY A 420 3.23 -5.36 18.76
C GLY A 420 2.17 -5.17 17.65
N LEU A 421 2.35 -5.82 16.51
CA LEU A 421 1.37 -5.80 15.41
C LEU A 421 0.16 -6.67 15.76
N ILE A 422 0.38 -7.89 16.26
CA ILE A 422 -0.68 -8.81 16.69
C ILE A 422 -1.61 -8.15 17.72
N SER A 423 -1.04 -7.44 18.71
CA SER A 423 -1.83 -6.70 19.71
C SER A 423 -2.70 -5.59 19.12
N LEU A 424 -2.32 -5.04 17.96
CA LEU A 424 -3.01 -3.92 17.33
C LEU A 424 -4.17 -4.40 16.44
N ILE A 425 -3.97 -5.49 15.69
CA ILE A 425 -4.93 -5.94 14.66
C ILE A 425 -5.85 -7.07 15.09
N ALA A 426 -5.40 -7.94 16.00
CA ALA A 426 -6.10 -9.19 16.32
C ALA A 426 -5.60 -9.79 17.63
N ARG A 427 -5.58 -8.99 18.70
CA ARG A 427 -5.06 -9.37 20.01
C ARG A 427 -5.79 -10.62 20.54
N PRO A 428 -5.07 -11.73 20.81
CA PRO A 428 -5.66 -12.88 21.49
C PRO A 428 -6.16 -12.52 22.89
N ALA A 429 -7.15 -13.24 23.39
CA ALA A 429 -7.89 -12.88 24.59
C ALA A 429 -7.06 -13.05 25.88
N THR A 430 -6.12 -14.00 25.88
CA THR A 430 -5.17 -14.21 26.99
C THR A 430 -3.73 -14.24 26.50
N ASP A 431 -2.80 -13.93 27.39
CA ASP A 431 -1.36 -13.92 27.07
C ASP A 431 -0.81 -15.34 26.79
N THR A 432 -1.55 -16.38 27.19
CA THR A 432 -1.25 -17.80 26.96
C THR A 432 -1.83 -18.36 25.66
N GLU A 433 -2.45 -17.54 24.81
CA GLU A 433 -2.91 -17.98 23.48
C GLU A 433 -1.79 -17.85 22.46
N ALA A 434 -1.83 -18.70 21.44
CA ALA A 434 -0.82 -18.73 20.39
C ALA A 434 -1.22 -17.84 19.21
N ALA A 435 -0.30 -16.99 18.75
CA ALA A 435 -0.45 -16.29 17.48
C ALA A 435 0.90 -15.98 16.86
N LEU A 436 0.99 -16.04 15.54
CA LEU A 436 2.20 -15.67 14.81
C LEU A 436 1.86 -15.03 13.46
N ILE A 437 2.78 -14.20 12.98
CA ILE A 437 2.75 -13.65 11.63
C ILE A 437 3.85 -14.34 10.82
N ALA A 438 3.52 -14.83 9.64
CA ALA A 438 4.48 -15.50 8.77
C ALA A 438 4.36 -15.01 7.33
N THR A 439 5.50 -14.80 6.67
CA THR A 439 5.56 -14.56 5.23
C THR A 439 5.88 -15.88 4.53
N LEU A 440 4.92 -16.39 3.77
CA LEU A 440 4.94 -17.73 3.19
C LEU A 440 4.98 -17.60 1.66
N THR A 441 5.90 -18.31 1.01
CA THR A 441 5.94 -18.43 -0.45
C THR A 441 4.72 -19.17 -0.99
N PRO A 442 4.40 -19.07 -2.29
CA PRO A 442 3.37 -19.91 -2.90
C PRO A 442 3.63 -21.41 -2.64
N GLY A 443 2.61 -22.13 -2.18
CA GLY A 443 2.73 -23.53 -1.75
C GLY A 443 1.67 -23.97 -0.75
N ALA A 444 1.68 -25.26 -0.40
CA ALA A 444 0.73 -25.86 0.55
C ALA A 444 1.33 -25.98 1.96
N TYR A 445 0.53 -25.61 2.96
CA TYR A 445 0.92 -25.48 4.35
C TYR A 445 -0.09 -26.14 5.29
N ILE A 446 0.39 -26.49 6.48
CA ILE A 446 -0.42 -27.04 7.57
C ILE A 446 -0.16 -26.18 8.81
N ALA A 447 -1.24 -25.66 9.41
CA ALA A 447 -1.24 -25.16 10.78
C ALA A 447 -1.72 -26.28 11.72
N GLU A 448 -0.92 -26.59 12.73
CA GLU A 448 -1.17 -27.61 13.74
C GLU A 448 -1.36 -26.92 15.10
N LEU A 449 -2.44 -27.25 15.80
CA LEU A 449 -2.74 -26.73 17.13
C LEU A 449 -2.77 -27.90 18.13
N SER A 450 -1.88 -27.84 19.12
CA SER A 450 -1.73 -28.74 20.25
C SER A 450 -1.90 -27.99 21.57
N HIS A 451 -1.55 -28.62 22.69
CA HIS A 451 -1.58 -28.01 24.03
C HIS A 451 -0.29 -28.31 24.80
N VAL A 452 0.20 -27.33 25.57
CA VAL A 452 1.40 -27.48 26.41
C VAL A 452 1.09 -28.09 27.79
N ASP A 453 -0.14 -27.89 28.29
CA ASP A 453 -0.52 -28.19 29.68
C ASP A 453 -1.26 -29.52 29.88
N ALA A 454 -1.34 -30.35 28.83
CA ALA A 454 -2.04 -31.65 28.82
C ALA A 454 -3.55 -31.58 29.17
N GLN A 455 -4.18 -30.41 29.02
CA GLN A 455 -5.63 -30.26 29.18
C GLN A 455 -6.34 -30.37 27.83
N ASN A 456 -7.00 -31.51 27.61
CA ASN A 456 -7.85 -31.73 26.44
C ASN A 456 -8.99 -30.71 26.40
N GLY A 457 -9.35 -30.26 25.21
CA GLY A 457 -10.46 -29.33 25.02
C GLY A 457 -10.57 -28.83 23.59
N GLU A 458 -11.54 -27.97 23.34
CA GLU A 458 -11.72 -27.30 22.06
C GLU A 458 -10.63 -26.24 21.82
N GLY A 459 -10.16 -26.20 20.57
CA GLY A 459 -9.29 -25.15 20.05
C GLY A 459 -9.77 -24.63 18.70
N LEU A 460 -9.31 -23.45 18.34
CA LEU A 460 -9.61 -22.75 17.09
C LEU A 460 -8.30 -22.38 16.39
N ILE A 461 -8.17 -22.79 15.13
CA ILE A 461 -7.17 -22.24 14.22
C ILE A 461 -7.86 -21.22 13.32
N ALA A 462 -7.32 -20.02 13.25
CA ALA A 462 -7.72 -19.01 12.29
C ALA A 462 -6.52 -18.58 11.45
N VAL A 463 -6.65 -18.63 10.13
CA VAL A 463 -5.64 -18.14 9.18
C VAL A 463 -6.24 -16.95 8.45
N THR A 464 -5.66 -15.78 8.62
CA THR A 464 -6.13 -14.55 8.00
C THR A 464 -5.02 -13.95 7.14
N ASP A 465 -5.33 -13.68 5.87
CA ASP A 465 -4.48 -12.83 5.05
C ASP A 465 -4.46 -11.43 5.68
N LEU A 466 -3.28 -10.91 5.98
CA LEU A 466 -3.19 -9.64 6.67
C LEU A 466 -3.72 -8.46 5.84
N ARG A 467 -3.87 -8.59 4.51
CA ARG A 467 -4.59 -7.62 3.69
C ARG A 467 -6.00 -7.33 4.21
N ALA A 468 -6.67 -8.34 4.79
CA ALA A 468 -8.03 -8.22 5.32
C ALA A 468 -8.21 -7.23 6.49
N PHE A 469 -7.12 -6.86 7.17
CA PHE A 469 -7.14 -5.88 8.27
C PHE A 469 -6.68 -4.48 7.84
N TYR A 470 -6.25 -4.32 6.59
CA TYR A 470 -5.56 -3.13 6.10
C TYR A 470 -6.30 -2.40 4.96
N GLU A 471 -7.47 -2.89 4.56
CA GLU A 471 -8.29 -2.34 3.48
C GLU A 471 -9.70 -1.99 3.99
N THR A 472 -10.17 -0.77 3.72
CA THR A 472 -11.53 -0.25 4.04
C THR A 472 -12.65 -1.05 3.34
N PRO A 473 -13.94 -0.95 3.74
CA PRO A 473 -15.00 -1.94 3.44
C PRO A 473 -15.45 -2.09 1.98
N GLU A 474 -14.79 -1.44 1.02
CA GLU A 474 -15.05 -1.63 -0.41
C GLU A 474 -13.95 -2.53 -0.97
N PHE A 475 -14.16 -3.86 -0.90
CA PHE A 475 -13.32 -4.81 -1.63
C PHE A 475 -14.18 -5.72 -2.52
N THR A 476 -14.06 -5.49 -3.83
CA THR A 476 -14.12 -6.53 -4.86
C THR A 476 -12.71 -7.11 -4.99
N VAL A 477 -12.53 -8.35 -4.49
CA VAL A 477 -11.27 -9.10 -4.58
C VAL A 477 -10.88 -9.25 -6.06
N SER A 478 -9.68 -8.80 -6.43
CA SER A 478 -9.15 -8.67 -7.81
C SER A 478 -7.96 -9.58 -8.11
N ASP A 479 -7.99 -10.79 -7.58
CA ASP A 479 -7.17 -11.88 -8.07
C ASP A 479 -7.82 -13.16 -7.52
N GLY A 480 -8.05 -14.17 -8.36
CA GLY A 480 -8.37 -15.54 -7.93
C GLY A 480 -7.26 -16.22 -7.09
N LYS A 481 -6.50 -15.45 -6.33
CA LYS A 481 -5.37 -15.80 -5.46
C LYS A 481 -5.69 -15.51 -3.98
N GLY A 482 -6.93 -15.78 -3.59
CA GLY A 482 -7.38 -15.81 -2.19
C GLY A 482 -7.12 -17.17 -1.54
N LEU A 483 -6.97 -17.18 -0.22
CA LEU A 483 -6.82 -18.40 0.58
C LEU A 483 -7.99 -19.37 0.35
N VAL A 484 -7.71 -20.52 -0.27
CA VAL A 484 -8.66 -21.65 -0.36
C VAL A 484 -8.41 -22.54 0.87
N ASN A 485 -9.40 -22.73 1.74
CA ASN A 485 -9.31 -23.82 2.73
C ASN A 485 -9.51 -25.13 2.01
N LEU A 486 -8.56 -26.05 2.13
CA LEU A 486 -8.60 -27.36 1.51
C LEU A 486 -8.82 -28.50 2.48
N SER A 487 -8.76 -28.29 3.80
CA SER A 487 -9.19 -29.32 4.76
C SER A 487 -9.12 -28.86 6.21
N THR A 488 -10.20 -29.10 6.96
CA THR A 488 -10.26 -29.08 8.42
C THR A 488 -10.26 -30.53 8.90
N ARG A 489 -9.23 -30.96 9.64
CA ARG A 489 -9.16 -32.32 10.22
C ARG A 489 -9.18 -32.24 11.74
N GLY A 490 -10.12 -32.94 12.36
CA GLY A 490 -10.24 -32.96 13.81
C GLY A 490 -11.20 -34.03 14.31
N TRP A 491 -11.20 -34.25 15.63
CA TRP A 491 -12.06 -35.24 16.26
C TRP A 491 -13.49 -34.73 16.39
N VAL A 492 -14.46 -35.57 16.03
CA VAL A 492 -15.91 -35.36 16.22
C VAL A 492 -16.35 -36.20 17.42
N GLY A 493 -16.97 -35.56 18.41
CA GLY A 493 -17.37 -36.22 19.65
C GLY A 493 -18.77 -36.85 19.60
N PRO A 494 -19.06 -37.75 20.58
CA PRO A 494 -20.28 -38.55 20.64
C PRO A 494 -21.57 -37.75 20.91
N ASN A 495 -21.49 -36.49 21.36
CA ASN A 495 -22.66 -35.64 21.63
C ASN A 495 -22.91 -34.59 20.51
N SER A 496 -22.45 -34.84 19.29
CA SER A 496 -22.56 -33.91 18.15
C SER A 496 -23.99 -33.76 17.55
N ASN A 497 -25.03 -33.93 18.38
CA ASN A 497 -26.46 -34.04 18.02
C ASN A 497 -26.93 -33.03 16.93
N PRO A 498 -27.75 -33.44 15.94
CA PRO A 498 -28.31 -32.57 14.89
C PRO A 498 -29.20 -31.40 15.33
N ASP A 499 -29.56 -31.28 16.62
CA ASP A 499 -30.32 -30.14 17.12
C ASP A 499 -29.42 -28.91 17.33
N PHE A 500 -29.75 -27.84 16.59
CA PHE A 500 -28.94 -26.65 16.32
C PHE A 500 -28.35 -25.90 17.55
N ASN A 501 -28.82 -26.20 18.77
CA ASN A 501 -28.54 -25.44 19.99
C ASN A 501 -27.58 -26.14 20.98
N SER A 502 -27.05 -27.34 20.68
CA SER A 502 -26.13 -28.05 21.58
C SER A 502 -24.87 -28.61 20.92
N ALA A 503 -24.37 -27.99 19.85
CA ALA A 503 -23.17 -28.46 19.14
C ALA A 503 -21.88 -28.21 19.94
N SER A 504 -21.66 -28.99 21.01
CA SER A 504 -20.44 -28.92 21.83
C SER A 504 -19.30 -29.80 21.33
N GLU A 505 -19.46 -30.55 20.23
CA GLU A 505 -18.46 -31.55 19.80
C GLU A 505 -18.42 -31.80 18.26
N ALA A 506 -18.96 -30.89 17.44
CA ALA A 506 -18.92 -31.00 15.96
C ALA A 506 -17.67 -30.32 15.38
N LEU A 507 -17.03 -30.95 14.39
CA LEU A 507 -15.93 -30.32 13.66
C LEU A 507 -16.51 -29.23 12.75
N THR A 508 -16.05 -27.99 12.86
CA THR A 508 -16.65 -26.86 12.14
C THR A 508 -15.60 -26.12 11.31
N ALA A 509 -15.90 -25.95 10.03
CA ALA A 509 -15.15 -25.11 9.10
C ALA A 509 -15.98 -23.85 8.77
N GLY A 510 -15.43 -22.67 9.06
CA GLY A 510 -16.00 -21.39 8.65
C GLY A 510 -15.62 -21.04 7.22
N LEU A 511 -16.57 -20.49 6.46
CA LEU A 511 -16.39 -20.04 5.08
C LEU A 511 -16.99 -18.63 4.92
N ILE A 512 -16.25 -17.71 4.31
CA ILE A 512 -16.77 -16.38 3.94
C ILE A 512 -16.75 -16.26 2.42
N VAL A 513 -17.92 -16.04 1.83
CA VAL A 513 -18.09 -15.67 0.42
C VAL A 513 -18.18 -14.15 0.33
N GLN A 514 -17.34 -13.53 -0.49
CA GLN A 514 -17.28 -12.07 -0.67
C GLN A 514 -17.52 -11.70 -2.13
N GLY A 515 -17.88 -10.44 -2.37
CA GLY A 515 -18.26 -9.90 -3.68
C GLY A 515 -19.75 -9.58 -3.75
N ASP A 516 -20.25 -9.38 -4.96
CA ASP A 516 -21.65 -9.11 -5.30
C ASP A 516 -22.31 -10.29 -6.06
N GLU A 517 -21.52 -11.29 -6.47
CA GLU A 517 -21.97 -12.50 -7.16
C GLU A 517 -21.89 -13.75 -6.28
N SER A 518 -22.73 -14.74 -6.61
CA SER A 518 -22.74 -16.06 -6.00
C SER A 518 -21.52 -16.92 -6.41
N VAL A 519 -21.00 -17.75 -5.51
CA VAL A 519 -19.86 -18.67 -5.75
C VAL A 519 -20.30 -20.13 -5.65
N ARG A 520 -19.88 -20.94 -6.63
CA ARG A 520 -20.19 -22.38 -6.69
C ARG A 520 -19.08 -23.20 -6.03
N VAL A 521 -19.41 -23.95 -4.99
CA VAL A 521 -18.44 -24.69 -4.15
C VAL A 521 -18.81 -26.17 -4.04
N LEU A 522 -17.77 -27.02 -4.00
CA LEU A 522 -17.84 -28.42 -3.59
C LEU A 522 -17.47 -28.51 -2.11
N ILE A 523 -18.32 -29.11 -1.29
CA ILE A 523 -18.03 -29.39 0.12
C ILE A 523 -18.10 -30.90 0.33
N LYS A 524 -17.07 -31.45 1.00
CA LYS A 524 -16.96 -32.86 1.35
C LYS A 524 -16.74 -33.02 2.85
N ALA A 525 -17.32 -34.06 3.42
CA ALA A 525 -16.96 -34.57 4.71
C ALA A 525 -16.58 -36.05 4.61
N GLU A 526 -15.36 -36.34 5.04
CA GLU A 526 -14.69 -37.62 4.87
C GLU A 526 -14.34 -38.21 6.24
N GLY A 527 -14.58 -39.52 6.37
CA GLY A 527 -14.31 -40.28 7.58
C GLY A 527 -13.78 -41.66 7.21
N PRO A 528 -14.59 -42.52 6.56
CA PRO A 528 -14.16 -43.87 6.19
C PRO A 528 -12.87 -43.94 5.35
N ILE A 529 -12.64 -42.99 4.43
CA ILE A 529 -11.43 -42.98 3.59
C ILE A 529 -10.13 -42.75 4.36
N LEU A 530 -10.20 -42.24 5.59
CA LEU A 530 -9.02 -42.04 6.43
C LEU A 530 -8.36 -43.37 6.82
N GLY A 531 -9.06 -44.51 6.66
CA GLY A 531 -8.47 -45.85 6.73
C GLY A 531 -7.94 -46.24 8.11
N ARG A 532 -8.45 -45.62 9.18
CA ARG A 532 -8.02 -45.86 10.55
C ARG A 532 -9.17 -46.37 11.44
N PRO A 533 -8.88 -47.16 12.50
CA PRO A 533 -9.90 -47.68 13.42
C PRO A 533 -10.66 -46.59 14.19
N ASP A 534 -10.07 -45.40 14.32
CA ASP A 534 -10.61 -44.25 15.04
C ASP A 534 -11.27 -43.21 14.10
N ALA A 535 -11.48 -43.54 12.82
CA ALA A 535 -12.14 -42.66 11.87
C ALA A 535 -13.65 -42.60 12.06
N LEU A 536 -14.26 -41.46 11.73
CA LEU A 536 -15.71 -41.28 11.80
C LEU A 536 -16.40 -42.22 10.79
N ALA A 537 -17.28 -43.09 11.30
CA ALA A 537 -17.89 -44.15 10.50
C ALA A 537 -18.99 -43.64 9.56
N ASP A 538 -19.79 -42.65 10.01
CA ASP A 538 -20.95 -42.14 9.27
C ASP A 538 -20.98 -40.59 9.30
N PRO A 539 -20.17 -39.92 8.45
CA PRO A 539 -20.06 -38.46 8.39
C PRO A 539 -21.34 -37.78 7.90
N LEU A 540 -21.96 -36.96 8.74
CA LEU A 540 -23.03 -36.02 8.39
C LEU A 540 -22.46 -34.61 8.19
N LEU A 541 -22.64 -34.06 7.00
CA LEU A 541 -22.27 -32.69 6.65
C LEU A 541 -23.50 -31.78 6.68
N VAL A 542 -23.43 -30.69 7.45
CA VAL A 542 -24.47 -29.66 7.52
C VAL A 542 -23.87 -28.30 7.19
N LEU A 543 -24.47 -27.57 6.25
CA LEU A 543 -24.09 -26.20 5.89
C LEU A 543 -25.17 -25.24 6.38
N SER A 544 -24.75 -24.21 7.11
CA SER A 544 -25.65 -23.15 7.59
C SER A 544 -25.06 -21.75 7.37
N ARG A 545 -25.92 -20.72 7.43
CA ARG A 545 -25.49 -19.33 7.64
C ARG A 545 -25.10 -19.09 9.10
N LEU A 546 -24.48 -17.95 9.38
CA LEU A 546 -24.07 -17.55 10.73
C LEU A 546 -25.26 -17.37 11.70
N ASP A 547 -26.42 -16.97 11.19
CA ASP A 547 -27.67 -16.82 11.95
C ASP A 547 -28.32 -18.17 12.34
N GLY A 548 -27.76 -19.26 11.85
CA GLY A 548 -28.22 -20.61 12.10
C GLY A 548 -29.22 -21.17 11.10
N GLN A 549 -29.50 -20.46 10.01
CA GLN A 549 -30.30 -21.02 8.93
C GLN A 549 -29.55 -22.14 8.22
N GLU A 550 -30.06 -23.37 8.29
CA GLU A 550 -29.56 -24.48 7.49
C GLU A 550 -29.87 -24.28 6.01
N LEU A 551 -28.86 -24.46 5.17
CA LEU A 551 -28.96 -24.37 3.71
C LEU A 551 -28.93 -25.75 3.06
N MET A 552 -28.14 -26.66 3.61
CA MET A 552 -27.96 -27.99 3.06
C MET A 552 -27.54 -28.98 4.14
N ARG A 553 -27.94 -30.24 3.98
CA ARG A 553 -27.44 -31.37 4.75
C ARG A 553 -27.25 -32.59 3.88
N ASN A 554 -26.24 -33.39 4.16
CA ASN A 554 -26.02 -34.66 3.49
C ASN A 554 -25.18 -35.61 4.35
N ASP A 555 -25.52 -36.90 4.36
CA ASP A 555 -24.76 -38.01 4.95
C ASP A 555 -24.27 -39.01 3.88
N ASN A 556 -24.77 -38.91 2.64
CA ASN A 556 -24.37 -39.78 1.54
C ASN A 556 -24.34 -39.03 0.20
N TRP A 557 -23.15 -38.86 -0.36
CA TRP A 557 -22.94 -38.08 -1.57
C TRP A 557 -23.68 -38.63 -2.80
N ARG A 558 -23.92 -39.94 -2.88
CA ARG A 558 -24.60 -40.56 -4.04
C ARG A 558 -26.10 -40.35 -4.04
N THR A 559 -26.70 -40.12 -2.89
CA THR A 559 -28.15 -39.87 -2.78
C THR A 559 -28.52 -38.40 -2.91
N HIS A 560 -27.52 -37.51 -2.95
CA HIS A 560 -27.74 -36.08 -3.04
C HIS A 560 -28.07 -35.63 -4.48
N PRO A 561 -28.93 -34.61 -4.68
CA PRO A 561 -29.26 -34.09 -6.02
C PRO A 561 -28.06 -33.64 -6.87
N SER A 562 -26.94 -33.28 -6.25
CA SER A 562 -25.70 -32.90 -6.96
C SER A 562 -24.69 -34.06 -7.13
N ALA A 563 -25.10 -35.32 -6.91
CA ALA A 563 -24.23 -36.50 -7.02
C ALA A 563 -23.51 -36.61 -8.38
N ASP A 564 -24.21 -36.35 -9.48
CA ASP A 564 -23.63 -36.40 -10.84
C ASP A 564 -22.51 -35.35 -11.03
N GLU A 565 -22.65 -34.19 -10.41
CA GLU A 565 -21.67 -33.11 -10.46
C GLU A 565 -20.47 -33.43 -9.55
N VAL A 566 -20.73 -33.92 -8.34
CA VAL A 566 -19.68 -34.41 -7.42
C VAL A 566 -18.83 -35.49 -8.11
N ALA A 567 -19.46 -36.41 -8.85
CA ALA A 567 -18.79 -37.46 -9.60
C ALA A 567 -17.87 -36.95 -10.72
N GLN A 568 -18.17 -35.78 -11.29
CA GLN A 568 -17.37 -35.17 -12.36
C GLN A 568 -16.19 -34.34 -11.85
N LEU A 569 -16.28 -33.82 -10.60
CA LEU A 569 -15.25 -32.98 -10.00
C LEU A 569 -14.21 -33.82 -9.25
N ALA A 570 -14.58 -34.28 -8.05
CA ALA A 570 -13.71 -35.02 -7.14
C ALA A 570 -14.57 -35.88 -6.20
N PRO A 571 -15.05 -37.05 -6.66
CA PRO A 571 -15.95 -37.88 -5.86
C PRO A 571 -15.25 -38.40 -4.60
N PRO A 572 -15.96 -38.42 -3.45
CA PRO A 572 -15.53 -39.19 -2.29
C PRO A 572 -15.36 -40.66 -2.65
N ALA A 573 -14.38 -41.32 -2.04
CA ALA A 573 -14.00 -42.69 -2.39
C ALA A 573 -14.93 -43.74 -1.75
N SER A 574 -15.60 -43.39 -0.66
CA SER A 574 -16.63 -44.21 -0.02
C SER A 574 -18.02 -43.62 -0.23
N ASP A 575 -19.02 -44.49 -0.38
CA ASP A 575 -20.42 -44.06 -0.54
C ASP A 575 -21.02 -43.52 0.76
N GLN A 576 -20.43 -43.91 1.89
CA GLN A 576 -20.81 -43.43 3.23
C GLN A 576 -20.23 -42.06 3.54
N GLU A 577 -19.65 -41.37 2.56
CA GLU A 577 -19.13 -40.02 2.74
C GLU A 577 -20.19 -38.99 2.33
N ALA A 578 -20.18 -37.85 3.00
CA ALA A 578 -21.06 -36.75 2.64
C ALA A 578 -20.35 -35.80 1.69
N ALA A 579 -21.01 -35.44 0.59
CA ALA A 579 -20.55 -34.35 -0.27
C ALA A 579 -21.71 -33.74 -1.06
N PHE A 580 -21.58 -32.47 -1.40
CA PHE A 580 -22.48 -31.80 -2.33
C PHE A 580 -21.82 -30.58 -2.96
N VAL A 581 -22.30 -30.23 -4.16
CA VAL A 581 -22.06 -28.93 -4.79
C VAL A 581 -23.23 -27.99 -4.51
N ILE A 582 -22.94 -26.74 -4.17
CA ILE A 582 -23.92 -25.69 -3.90
C ILE A 582 -23.42 -24.32 -4.39
N GLU A 583 -24.34 -23.44 -4.74
CA GLU A 583 -24.09 -22.03 -5.05
C GLU A 583 -24.39 -21.16 -3.82
N LEU A 584 -23.45 -20.30 -3.44
CA LEU A 584 -23.49 -19.50 -2.22
C LEU A 584 -23.36 -18.02 -2.55
N ASP A 585 -24.37 -17.24 -2.15
CA ASP A 585 -24.32 -15.78 -2.23
C ASP A 585 -23.22 -15.21 -1.30
N PRO A 586 -22.80 -13.95 -1.49
CA PRO A 586 -21.94 -13.26 -0.55
C PRO A 586 -22.49 -13.33 0.89
N GLY A 587 -21.67 -13.79 1.83
CA GLY A 587 -22.09 -14.05 3.21
C GLY A 587 -21.16 -14.97 3.99
N VAL A 588 -21.48 -15.18 5.27
CA VAL A 588 -20.73 -16.05 6.19
C VAL A 588 -21.48 -17.35 6.40
N TYR A 589 -20.76 -18.46 6.23
CA TYR A 589 -21.27 -19.83 6.27
C TYR A 589 -20.46 -20.70 7.23
N LEU A 590 -21.11 -21.74 7.76
CA LEU A 590 -20.53 -22.74 8.64
C LEU A 590 -20.81 -24.13 8.06
N ALA A 591 -19.75 -24.86 7.71
CA ALA A 591 -19.84 -26.28 7.39
C ALA A 591 -19.50 -27.09 8.65
N ARG A 592 -20.44 -27.90 9.12
CA ARG A 592 -20.29 -28.73 10.32
C ARG A 592 -20.28 -30.20 9.94
N LEU A 593 -19.33 -30.94 10.50
CA LEU A 593 -19.24 -32.39 10.42
C LEU A 593 -19.63 -33.00 11.76
N GLN A 594 -20.63 -33.87 11.70
CA GLN A 594 -21.26 -34.59 12.80
C GLN A 594 -21.28 -36.10 12.50
N SER A 595 -21.62 -36.93 13.47
CA SER A 595 -21.90 -38.36 13.22
C SER A 595 -23.39 -38.55 12.99
N ALA A 596 -23.80 -39.13 11.84
CA ALA A 596 -25.21 -39.40 11.56
C ALA A 596 -25.79 -40.48 12.50
N ASP A 597 -24.94 -41.41 12.94
CA ASP A 597 -25.28 -42.54 13.82
C ASP A 597 -25.06 -42.25 15.33
N GLY A 598 -24.65 -41.02 15.69
CA GLY A 598 -24.30 -40.65 17.07
C GLY A 598 -22.96 -41.20 17.57
N GLY A 599 -22.13 -41.75 16.67
CA GLY A 599 -20.76 -42.15 16.94
C GLY A 599 -19.79 -40.97 17.15
N SER A 600 -18.51 -41.32 17.26
CA SER A 600 -17.41 -40.35 17.39
C SER A 600 -16.18 -40.86 16.66
N GLY A 601 -15.35 -39.96 16.16
CA GLY A 601 -14.14 -40.34 15.44
C GLY A 601 -13.50 -39.17 14.71
N LEU A 602 -12.37 -39.47 14.07
CA LEU A 602 -11.63 -38.51 13.27
C LEU A 602 -12.37 -38.24 11.96
N GLY A 603 -12.66 -36.96 11.70
CA GLY A 603 -13.32 -36.50 10.48
C GLY A 603 -12.50 -35.42 9.76
N LEU A 604 -12.82 -35.23 8.48
CA LEU A 604 -12.22 -34.23 7.61
C LEU A 604 -13.33 -33.47 6.88
N ILE A 605 -13.32 -32.13 6.92
CA ILE A 605 -14.14 -31.30 6.02
C ILE A 605 -13.22 -30.69 4.98
N ALA A 606 -13.51 -30.87 3.70
CA ALA A 606 -12.83 -30.21 2.60
C ALA A 606 -13.81 -29.32 1.82
N ILE A 607 -13.41 -28.08 1.53
CA ILE A 607 -14.19 -27.13 0.73
C ILE A 607 -13.34 -26.79 -0.49
N SER A 608 -13.94 -26.67 -1.67
CA SER A 608 -13.21 -26.33 -2.89
C SER A 608 -14.08 -25.51 -3.82
N ASP A 609 -13.50 -24.49 -4.43
CA ASP A 609 -14.15 -23.79 -5.54
C ASP A 609 -14.22 -24.73 -6.74
N VAL A 610 -15.39 -24.81 -7.38
CA VAL A 610 -15.58 -25.69 -8.55
C VAL A 610 -14.64 -25.32 -9.70
N ARG A 611 -14.24 -24.05 -9.81
CA ARG A 611 -13.29 -23.56 -10.84
C ARG A 611 -11.91 -24.20 -10.73
N ALA A 612 -11.54 -24.70 -9.55
CA ALA A 612 -10.26 -25.37 -9.33
C ALA A 612 -10.13 -26.70 -10.11
N PHE A 613 -11.24 -27.26 -10.59
CA PHE A 613 -11.28 -28.55 -11.29
C PHE A 613 -11.44 -28.42 -12.81
N THR A 614 -11.67 -27.21 -13.33
CA THR A 614 -11.71 -26.93 -14.77
C THR A 614 -10.31 -26.58 -15.28
N PRO A 615 -9.78 -27.26 -16.32
CA PRO A 615 -8.55 -26.82 -16.99
C PRO A 615 -8.78 -25.42 -17.59
N GLN A 616 -7.88 -24.47 -17.31
CA GLN A 616 -7.83 -23.20 -18.02
C GLN A 616 -7.35 -23.37 -19.46
#